data_AF-A0A453DRZ2-F1
#
_entry.id   AF-A0A453DRZ2-F1
#
_cell.length_a   1.000
_cell.length_b   1.000
_cell.length_c   1.000
_cell.angle_alpha   90.00
_cell.angle_beta   90.00
_cell.angle_gamma   90.00
#
_symmetry.space_group_name_H-M   'P 1'
#
loop_
_entity.id
_entity.type
_entity.pdbx_description
1 polymer ?
#
loop_
_entity_poly.entity_id
_entity_poly.type
_entity_poly.pdbx_seq_one_letter_code
_entity_poly.pdbx_strand_id
1 'polypeptide(L)'
;PPPPQTQPLRQQSAGYSRYAYDDFSEEESDREMDRTSVSSKGGASTLENVDEWKWKLHMLLRNDNEQEIMSREKKDRRDFDQLAQLADRMGLHSRQYSRIIVFSKVPLPNYRSDLDDKRPQREVSIPSGLQREVDALLADYLARKRTDSGNFPNAAFSRSSSTDSFATDESFYEQQDNQTSTNVVMERIQRRKSLQLRNQQAAWQESNDGQSMMEFRRSLPAQKERQSLLEAISQNQV
;
A
#
# COMPACT_ATOMS: atom_id res chain seq x y z
N PRO A 1 7.17 -21.60 -82.54
CA PRO A 1 6.58 -22.55 -81.57
C PRO A 1 7.66 -23.53 -81.07
N PRO A 2 7.82 -23.88 -79.77
CA PRO A 2 6.95 -23.80 -78.56
C PRO A 2 7.67 -22.99 -77.42
N PRO A 3 7.47 -23.16 -76.08
CA PRO A 3 6.38 -23.71 -75.26
C PRO A 3 5.80 -22.69 -74.23
N PRO A 4 4.74 -23.04 -73.46
CA PRO A 4 4.08 -22.16 -72.50
C PRO A 4 4.80 -22.10 -71.13
N GLN A 5 4.78 -20.92 -70.51
CA GLN A 5 5.38 -20.65 -69.20
C GLN A 5 4.48 -21.15 -68.06
N THR A 6 5.09 -21.92 -67.16
CA THR A 6 4.53 -22.38 -65.89
C THR A 6 4.59 -21.26 -64.84
N GLN A 7 3.46 -20.99 -64.17
CA GLN A 7 3.42 -20.12 -62.98
C GLN A 7 3.89 -20.89 -61.73
N PRO A 8 4.69 -20.28 -60.84
CA PRO A 8 4.90 -20.84 -59.51
C PRO A 8 3.79 -20.40 -58.54
N LEU A 9 3.22 -21.40 -57.87
CA LEU A 9 2.26 -21.33 -56.79
C LEU A 9 2.86 -20.56 -55.60
N ARG A 10 2.34 -19.38 -55.27
CA ARG A 10 2.75 -18.65 -54.06
C ARG A 10 2.00 -19.20 -52.84
N GLN A 11 2.73 -19.89 -51.98
CA GLN A 11 2.31 -20.27 -50.63
C GLN A 11 1.84 -19.05 -49.85
N GLN A 12 0.60 -19.12 -49.36
CA GLN A 12 0.07 -18.18 -48.37
C GLN A 12 0.63 -18.57 -47.01
N SER A 13 1.60 -17.81 -46.52
CA SER A 13 2.02 -17.84 -45.12
C SER A 13 0.95 -17.13 -44.28
N ALA A 14 0.25 -17.89 -43.44
CA ALA A 14 -0.68 -17.38 -42.45
C ALA A 14 0.02 -16.39 -41.50
N GLY A 15 -0.44 -15.14 -41.48
CA GLY A 15 0.03 -14.12 -40.56
C GLY A 15 -0.55 -14.34 -39.16
N TYR A 16 0.28 -14.90 -38.27
CA TYR A 16 0.06 -14.86 -36.82
C TYR A 16 0.53 -13.50 -36.27
N SER A 17 -0.39 -12.56 -36.08
CA SER A 17 -0.30 -11.44 -35.11
C SER A 17 -1.36 -10.39 -35.40
N ARG A 18 -2.52 -10.50 -34.76
CA ARG A 18 -3.40 -9.37 -34.40
C ARG A 18 -4.64 -9.85 -33.64
N TYR A 19 -4.48 -10.18 -32.36
CA TYR A 19 -5.61 -10.25 -31.44
C TYR A 19 -5.16 -9.74 -30.08
N ALA A 20 -5.50 -8.49 -29.80
CA ALA A 20 -5.65 -7.93 -28.45
C ALA A 20 -6.27 -6.55 -28.61
N TYR A 21 -7.60 -6.47 -28.55
CA TYR A 21 -8.40 -5.46 -27.86
C TYR A 21 -9.86 -5.80 -28.21
N ASP A 22 -10.47 -6.62 -27.36
CA ASP A 22 -11.92 -6.73 -27.30
C ASP A 22 -12.48 -5.40 -26.80
N ASP A 23 -13.35 -4.87 -27.63
CA ASP A 23 -14.19 -3.69 -27.46
C ASP A 23 -15.32 -4.04 -26.47
N PHE A 24 -15.22 -3.53 -25.24
CA PHE A 24 -16.34 -3.51 -24.30
C PHE A 24 -16.88 -2.08 -24.23
N SER A 25 -17.77 -1.77 -25.17
CA SER A 25 -18.67 -0.62 -25.10
C SER A 25 -19.97 -1.07 -24.42
N GLU A 26 -20.07 -0.89 -23.11
CA GLU A 26 -21.34 -1.01 -22.39
C GLU A 26 -22.08 0.33 -22.42
N GLU A 27 -23.00 0.43 -23.37
CA GLU A 27 -24.06 1.43 -23.47
C GLU A 27 -25.19 1.01 -22.51
N GLU A 28 -25.29 1.68 -21.36
CA GLU A 28 -26.53 1.68 -20.56
C GLU A 28 -26.91 3.13 -20.24
N SER A 29 -27.58 3.74 -21.21
CA SER A 29 -28.43 4.90 -21.04
C SER A 29 -29.77 4.42 -20.48
N ASP A 30 -30.18 4.98 -19.34
CA ASP A 30 -31.52 5.55 -19.10
C ASP A 30 -31.86 5.58 -17.61
N ARG A 31 -31.69 6.75 -16.97
CA ARG A 31 -32.65 7.25 -15.97
C ARG A 31 -32.78 8.76 -16.09
N GLU A 32 -33.91 9.15 -16.69
CA GLU A 32 -34.46 10.49 -16.73
C GLU A 32 -35.10 10.88 -15.37
N MET A 33 -35.26 12.20 -15.17
CA MET A 33 -35.88 12.95 -14.08
C MET A 33 -35.00 13.15 -12.82
N ASP A 34 -34.65 14.38 -12.42
CA ASP A 34 -35.53 15.54 -12.31
C ASP A 34 -34.79 16.88 -12.52
N ARG A 35 -35.50 17.83 -13.12
CA ARG A 35 -35.08 19.20 -13.38
C ARG A 35 -35.45 20.07 -12.18
N THR A 36 -34.47 20.52 -11.40
CA THR A 36 -34.58 21.82 -10.72
C THR A 36 -33.23 22.56 -10.73
N SER A 37 -33.26 23.67 -11.45
CA SER A 37 -32.30 24.76 -11.54
C SER A 37 -31.75 25.24 -10.19
N VAL A 38 -30.43 25.41 -10.07
CA VAL A 38 -29.75 26.73 -10.15
C VAL A 38 -28.22 26.60 -10.03
N SER A 39 -27.53 27.07 -11.07
CA SER A 39 -26.21 27.74 -11.04
C SER A 39 -25.15 27.30 -10.01
N SER A 40 -24.19 26.48 -10.47
CA SER A 40 -22.78 26.69 -10.12
C SER A 40 -21.86 26.18 -11.23
N LYS A 41 -21.39 27.13 -12.07
CA LYS A 41 -20.09 27.19 -12.78
C LYS A 41 -19.55 25.83 -13.26
N GLY A 42 -19.75 25.40 -14.52
CA GLY A 42 -19.42 26.16 -15.72
C GLY A 42 -17.92 26.42 -15.75
N GLY A 43 -17.14 25.58 -16.44
CA GLY A 43 -15.67 25.57 -16.45
C GLY A 43 -15.09 26.98 -16.46
N ALA A 44 -14.44 27.35 -15.36
CA ALA A 44 -13.76 28.62 -15.24
C ALA A 44 -12.69 28.70 -16.32
N SER A 45 -12.68 29.80 -17.06
CA SER A 45 -11.66 30.17 -18.03
C SER A 45 -10.27 29.92 -17.42
N THR A 46 -9.43 29.15 -18.11
CA THR A 46 -8.08 28.77 -17.68
C THR A 46 -7.22 29.96 -17.25
N LEU A 47 -7.52 31.16 -17.77
CA LEU A 47 -6.80 32.39 -17.47
C LEU A 47 -7.11 32.95 -16.07
N GLU A 48 -8.35 32.84 -15.59
CA GLU A 48 -8.77 33.37 -14.27
C GLU A 48 -8.13 32.56 -13.13
N ASN A 49 -7.88 31.26 -13.37
CA ASN A 49 -7.20 30.37 -12.44
C ASN A 49 -5.72 30.77 -12.25
N VAL A 50 -5.01 31.16 -13.33
CA VAL A 50 -3.56 31.43 -13.27
C VAL A 50 -3.21 32.61 -12.36
N ASP A 51 -3.97 33.71 -12.43
CA ASP A 51 -3.72 34.89 -11.59
C ASP A 51 -4.02 34.61 -10.11
N GLU A 52 -5.04 33.80 -9.83
CA GLU A 52 -5.33 33.33 -8.47
C GLU A 52 -4.15 32.49 -7.92
N TRP A 53 -3.64 31.55 -8.71
CA TRP A 53 -2.48 30.75 -8.32
C TRP A 53 -1.21 31.58 -8.19
N LYS A 54 -1.03 32.57 -9.06
CA LYS A 54 0.06 33.53 -8.93
C LYS A 54 -0.01 34.22 -7.58
N TRP A 55 -1.18 34.70 -7.16
CA TRP A 55 -1.34 35.32 -5.85
C TRP A 55 -1.10 34.32 -4.70
N LYS A 56 -1.63 33.10 -4.79
CA LYS A 56 -1.40 32.03 -3.79
C LYS A 56 0.08 31.69 -3.61
N LEU A 57 0.83 31.56 -4.71
CA LEU A 57 2.27 31.28 -4.68
C LEU A 57 3.07 32.46 -4.12
N HIS A 58 2.70 33.71 -4.46
CA HIS A 58 3.31 34.89 -3.85
C HIS A 58 3.02 34.98 -2.35
N MET A 59 1.81 34.61 -1.93
CA MET A 59 1.44 34.58 -0.52
C MET A 59 2.22 33.50 0.24
N LEU A 60 2.38 32.31 -0.35
CA LEU A 60 3.24 31.25 0.20
C LEU A 60 4.68 31.75 0.40
N LEU A 61 5.25 32.43 -0.60
CA LEU A 61 6.61 32.99 -0.50
C LEU A 61 6.78 34.01 0.64
N ARG A 62 5.74 34.81 0.91
CA ARG A 62 5.76 35.82 1.99
C ARG A 62 5.51 35.24 3.38
N ASN A 63 4.87 34.08 3.48
CA ASN A 63 4.49 33.48 4.75
C ASN A 63 5.57 32.51 5.22
N ASP A 64 6.26 32.82 6.32
CA ASP A 64 7.33 31.96 6.84
C ASP A 64 6.81 30.69 7.54
N ASN A 65 5.54 30.66 7.94
CA ASN A 65 4.95 29.52 8.64
C ASN A 65 4.51 28.39 7.69
N GLU A 66 4.24 28.74 6.42
CA GLU A 66 3.78 27.80 5.42
C GLU A 66 4.93 27.41 4.49
N GLN A 67 5.15 26.10 4.37
CA GLN A 67 6.15 25.55 3.46
C GLN A 67 5.54 25.11 2.13
N GLU A 68 4.25 24.72 2.13
CA GLU A 68 3.60 24.11 0.98
C GLU A 68 2.13 24.54 0.82
N ILE A 69 1.66 24.61 -0.43
CA ILE A 69 0.24 24.71 -0.77
C ILE A 69 -0.16 23.55 -1.69
N MET A 70 -1.37 23.04 -1.52
CA MET A 70 -1.87 21.87 -2.24
C MET A 70 -3.15 22.18 -3.02
N SER A 71 -3.23 21.74 -4.27
CA SER A 71 -4.44 21.73 -5.09
C SER A 71 -5.02 20.33 -5.14
N ARG A 72 -6.19 20.12 -4.55
CA ARG A 72 -6.94 18.86 -4.65
C ARG A 72 -7.93 18.82 -5.83
N GLU A 73 -8.09 19.95 -6.52
CA GLU A 73 -8.97 20.08 -7.66
C GLU A 73 -8.45 19.28 -8.86
N LYS A 74 -9.38 18.66 -9.61
CA LYS A 74 -9.06 18.01 -10.87
C LYS A 74 -8.61 19.07 -11.88
N LYS A 75 -7.35 19.01 -12.27
CA LYS A 75 -6.79 19.88 -13.31
C LYS A 75 -6.36 19.05 -14.51
N ASP A 76 -6.52 19.62 -15.69
CA ASP A 76 -5.97 19.03 -16.90
C ASP A 76 -4.44 19.06 -16.85
N ARG A 77 -3.81 18.15 -17.61
CA ARG A 77 -2.35 18.09 -17.71
C ARG A 77 -1.73 19.43 -18.13
N ARG A 78 -2.40 20.14 -19.05
CA ARG A 78 -1.96 21.45 -19.56
C ARG A 78 -1.98 22.53 -18.49
N ASP A 79 -3.01 22.54 -17.63
CA ASP A 79 -3.13 23.49 -16.55
C ASP A 79 -2.05 23.24 -15.49
N PHE A 80 -1.74 21.97 -15.22
CA PHE A 80 -0.60 21.62 -14.37
C PHE A 80 0.71 22.16 -14.94
N ASP A 81 1.00 21.93 -16.23
CA ASP A 81 2.25 22.38 -16.84
C ASP A 81 2.39 23.92 -16.81
N GLN A 82 1.28 24.67 -16.95
CA GLN A 82 1.27 26.13 -16.82
C GLN A 82 1.58 26.58 -15.39
N LEU A 83 0.97 25.92 -14.38
CA LEU A 83 1.21 26.23 -12.98
C LEU A 83 2.59 25.80 -12.51
N ALA A 84 3.10 24.68 -13.03
CA ALA A 84 4.47 24.23 -12.79
C ALA A 84 5.47 25.26 -13.30
N GLN A 85 5.32 25.73 -14.54
CA GLN A 85 6.15 26.80 -15.09
C GLN A 85 6.05 28.10 -14.29
N LEU A 86 4.86 28.44 -13.77
CA LEU A 86 4.67 29.61 -12.92
C LEU A 86 5.42 29.47 -11.60
N ALA A 87 5.33 28.30 -10.96
CA ALA A 87 6.04 27.99 -9.72
C ALA A 87 7.56 27.95 -9.91
N ASP A 88 8.04 27.34 -10.99
CA ASP A 88 9.46 27.28 -11.34
C ASP A 88 10.06 28.67 -11.53
N ARG A 89 9.32 29.59 -12.17
CA ARG A 89 9.72 31.00 -12.31
C ARG A 89 9.82 31.73 -10.96
N MET A 90 9.08 31.27 -9.95
CA MET A 90 9.12 31.79 -8.59
C MET A 90 10.12 31.04 -7.68
N GLY A 91 10.85 30.06 -8.22
CA GLY A 91 11.78 29.23 -7.45
C GLY A 91 11.11 28.23 -6.53
N LEU A 92 9.85 27.90 -6.76
CA LEU A 92 9.11 26.89 -5.99
C LEU A 92 9.15 25.54 -6.69
N HIS A 93 9.15 24.47 -5.91
CA HIS A 93 9.09 23.11 -6.41
C HIS A 93 7.64 22.68 -6.61
N SER A 94 7.34 22.14 -7.79
CA SER A 94 6.03 21.58 -8.10
C SER A 94 6.10 20.06 -8.29
N ARG A 95 5.14 19.32 -7.74
CA ARG A 95 4.99 17.89 -8.02
C ARG A 95 3.53 17.45 -7.94
N GLN A 96 3.15 16.58 -8.86
CA GLN A 96 1.85 15.92 -8.87
C GLN A 96 1.96 14.55 -8.19
N TYR A 97 1.10 14.31 -7.19
CA TYR A 97 0.91 13.02 -6.54
C TYR A 97 -0.53 12.55 -6.79
N SER A 98 -0.69 11.50 -7.59
CA SER A 98 -2.02 11.04 -8.02
C SER A 98 -2.81 12.19 -8.68
N ARG A 99 -3.87 12.67 -8.03
CA ARG A 99 -4.75 13.77 -8.47
C ARG A 99 -4.43 15.12 -7.82
N ILE A 100 -3.48 15.15 -6.88
CA ILE A 100 -3.17 16.31 -6.06
C ILE A 100 -1.87 16.93 -6.56
N ILE A 101 -1.84 18.26 -6.72
CA ILE A 101 -0.64 19.00 -7.08
C ILE A 101 -0.14 19.75 -5.84
N VAL A 102 1.14 19.62 -5.54
CA VAL A 102 1.79 20.28 -4.40
C VAL A 102 2.83 21.27 -4.92
N PHE A 103 2.83 22.45 -4.33
CA PHE A 103 3.84 23.48 -4.52
C PHE A 103 4.55 23.74 -3.20
N SER A 104 5.87 23.71 -3.19
CA SER A 104 6.68 23.75 -1.97
C SER A 104 7.89 24.63 -2.13
N LYS A 105 8.34 25.24 -1.02
CA LYS A 105 9.62 25.95 -0.93
C LYS A 105 10.81 24.99 -0.88
N VAL A 106 10.58 23.74 -0.49
CA VAL A 106 11.59 22.70 -0.34
C VAL A 106 11.45 21.64 -1.44
N PRO A 107 12.54 20.94 -1.80
CA PRO A 107 12.47 19.89 -2.81
C PRO A 107 11.50 18.80 -2.37
N LEU A 108 10.50 18.55 -3.21
CA LEU A 108 9.48 17.55 -2.96
C LEU A 108 10.03 16.13 -3.14
N PRO A 109 9.62 15.14 -2.32
CA PRO A 109 10.02 13.73 -2.48
C PRO A 109 9.30 13.08 -3.67
N ASN A 110 9.83 11.98 -4.22
CA ASN A 110 9.17 11.30 -5.35
C ASN A 110 7.88 10.58 -4.94
N TYR A 111 7.77 10.18 -3.67
CA TYR A 111 6.62 9.47 -3.12
C TYR A 111 6.16 10.10 -1.82
N ARG A 112 4.84 10.22 -1.64
CA ARG A 112 4.18 10.72 -0.42
C ARG A 112 3.00 9.82 -0.08
N SER A 113 3.06 9.15 1.06
CA SER A 113 2.07 8.17 1.49
C SER A 113 0.75 8.79 1.92
N ASP A 114 0.77 10.07 2.33
CA ASP A 114 -0.41 10.86 2.70
C ASP A 114 -1.24 11.28 1.47
N LEU A 115 -0.63 11.30 0.28
CA LEU A 115 -1.27 11.67 -0.99
C LEU A 115 -1.47 10.47 -1.93
N ASP A 116 -1.15 9.25 -1.47
CA ASP A 116 -1.28 8.04 -2.25
C ASP A 116 -2.67 7.41 -2.04
N ASP A 117 -3.59 7.70 -2.97
CA ASP A 117 -4.94 7.12 -2.98
C ASP A 117 -4.93 5.58 -3.12
N LYS A 118 -3.84 5.01 -3.66
CA LYS A 118 -3.71 3.55 -3.87
C LYS A 118 -3.03 2.87 -2.69
N ARG A 119 -2.64 3.62 -1.66
CA ARG A 119 -2.06 3.04 -0.46
C ARG A 119 -3.09 2.10 0.16
N PRO A 120 -2.81 0.79 0.26
CA PRO A 120 -3.73 -0.13 0.89
C PRO A 120 -3.93 0.33 2.32
N GLN A 121 -5.12 0.83 2.64
CA GLN A 121 -5.49 1.10 4.01
C GLN A 121 -5.58 -0.26 4.70
N ARG A 122 -4.52 -0.63 5.40
CA ARG A 122 -4.63 -1.66 6.43
C ARG A 122 -5.48 -1.06 7.52
N GLU A 123 -6.79 -1.17 7.38
CA GLU A 123 -7.74 -0.83 8.42
C GLU A 123 -7.40 -1.73 9.62
N VAL A 124 -6.80 -1.13 10.64
CA VAL A 124 -6.64 -1.80 11.94
C VAL A 124 -7.96 -1.59 12.66
N SER A 125 -8.91 -2.47 12.40
CA SER A 125 -10.13 -2.54 13.21
C SER A 125 -9.77 -3.11 14.56
N ILE A 126 -9.73 -2.27 15.58
CA ILE A 126 -9.56 -2.70 16.97
C ILE A 126 -10.93 -3.22 17.42
N PRO A 127 -11.07 -4.52 17.77
CA PRO A 127 -12.33 -5.02 18.31
C PRO A 127 -12.70 -4.27 19.58
N SER A 128 -13.97 -3.90 19.74
CA SER A 128 -14.44 -3.15 20.91
C SER A 128 -14.17 -3.86 22.25
N GLY A 129 -14.10 -5.20 22.23
CA GLY A 129 -13.68 -6.01 23.39
C GLY A 129 -12.23 -5.72 23.80
N LEU A 130 -11.30 -5.71 22.83
CA LEU A 130 -9.89 -5.40 23.08
C LEU A 130 -9.71 -3.96 23.56
N GLN A 131 -10.48 -3.02 22.99
CA GLN A 131 -10.47 -1.63 23.45
C GLN A 131 -10.90 -1.53 24.92
N ARG A 132 -12.00 -2.18 25.32
CA ARG A 132 -12.48 -2.19 26.71
C ARG A 132 -11.48 -2.83 27.68
N GLU A 133 -10.80 -3.89 27.26
CA GLU A 133 -9.79 -4.57 28.07
C GLU A 133 -8.56 -3.68 28.29
N VAL A 134 -8.07 -3.02 27.24
CA VAL A 134 -6.97 -2.04 27.34
C VAL A 134 -7.37 -0.87 28.23
N ASP A 135 -8.59 -0.35 28.09
CA ASP A 135 -9.10 0.75 28.93
C ASP A 135 -9.19 0.33 30.41
N ALA A 136 -9.64 -0.91 30.69
CA ALA A 136 -9.69 -1.44 32.05
C ALA A 136 -8.28 -1.61 32.65
N LEU A 137 -7.35 -2.19 31.91
CA LEU A 137 -5.94 -2.34 32.34
C LEU A 137 -5.28 -0.98 32.59
N LEU A 138 -5.55 0.01 31.74
CA LEU A 138 -5.06 1.37 31.90
C LEU A 138 -5.67 2.03 33.15
N ALA A 139 -6.97 1.86 33.38
CA ALA A 139 -7.65 2.36 34.57
C ALA A 139 -7.08 1.75 35.85
N ASP A 140 -6.87 0.43 35.87
CA ASP A 140 -6.26 -0.29 36.99
C ASP A 140 -4.82 0.15 37.24
N TYR A 141 -4.02 0.33 36.20
CA TYR A 141 -2.66 0.83 36.32
C TYR A 141 -2.63 2.25 36.89
N LEU A 142 -3.52 3.14 36.42
CA LEU A 142 -3.62 4.51 36.94
C LEU A 142 -4.12 4.53 38.38
N ALA A 143 -5.04 3.64 38.76
CA ALA A 143 -5.51 3.48 40.12
C ALA A 143 -4.37 3.01 41.05
N ARG A 144 -3.64 1.96 40.64
CA ARG A 144 -2.45 1.45 41.36
C ARG A 144 -1.36 2.50 41.49
N LYS A 145 -1.06 3.24 40.43
CA LYS A 145 -0.06 4.32 40.44
C LYS A 145 -0.44 5.44 41.41
N ARG A 146 -1.74 5.74 41.56
CA ARG A 146 -2.23 6.74 42.53
C ARG A 146 -2.11 6.23 43.97
N THR A 147 -2.40 4.95 44.22
CA THR A 147 -2.28 4.34 45.54
C THR A 147 -0.83 4.06 45.97
N ASP A 148 0.06 3.69 45.04
CA ASP A 148 1.49 3.44 45.31
C ASP A 148 2.34 4.71 45.36
N SER A 149 1.77 5.89 45.07
CA SER A 149 2.49 7.16 45.23
C SER A 149 2.72 7.58 46.70
N GLY A 150 2.28 6.76 47.66
CA GLY A 150 2.32 7.07 49.09
C GLY A 150 3.21 6.23 50.00
N ASN A 151 3.70 5.03 49.62
CA ASN A 151 4.33 4.17 50.63
C ASN A 151 5.37 3.18 50.08
N PHE A 152 6.63 3.63 49.99
CA PHE A 152 7.76 2.73 50.24
C PHE A 152 7.96 2.65 51.76
N PRO A 153 7.94 1.45 52.36
CA PRO A 153 9.21 0.76 52.58
C PRO A 153 9.18 -0.78 52.42
N ASN A 154 10.38 -1.30 52.14
CA ASN A 154 10.81 -2.69 52.37
C ASN A 154 10.27 -3.28 53.68
N ALA A 155 9.63 -4.45 53.64
CA ALA A 155 9.82 -5.51 54.64
C ALA A 155 9.06 -6.80 54.29
N ALA A 156 9.85 -7.87 54.16
CA ALA A 156 9.60 -9.21 54.70
C ALA A 156 8.33 -9.98 54.31
N PHE A 157 8.59 -11.10 53.62
CA PHE A 157 7.96 -12.41 53.80
C PHE A 157 6.83 -12.48 54.84
N SER A 158 5.60 -12.67 54.36
CA SER A 158 4.56 -13.34 55.13
C SER A 158 3.87 -14.37 54.24
N ARG A 159 4.39 -15.60 54.34
CA ARG A 159 3.70 -16.81 53.90
C ARG A 159 2.53 -16.99 54.87
N SER A 160 1.31 -16.80 54.40
CA SER A 160 0.13 -17.24 55.15
C SER A 160 -0.73 -18.10 54.23
N SER A 161 -0.61 -19.40 54.43
CA SER A 161 -1.48 -20.43 53.89
C SER A 161 -2.83 -20.37 54.62
N SER A 162 -3.91 -20.17 53.89
CA SER A 162 -5.24 -20.61 54.33
C SER A 162 -6.00 -21.17 53.13
N THR A 163 -6.06 -22.50 53.14
CA THR A 163 -7.04 -23.34 52.48
C THR A 163 -8.46 -22.92 52.82
N ASP A 164 -9.30 -22.86 51.77
CA ASP A 164 -10.67 -23.40 51.71
C ASP A 164 -11.70 -22.42 51.13
N SER A 165 -12.18 -22.70 49.90
CA SER A 165 -13.62 -22.79 49.61
C SER A 165 -13.84 -23.10 48.12
N PHE A 166 -14.47 -24.25 47.90
CA PHE A 166 -14.98 -24.81 46.66
C PHE A 166 -16.08 -23.94 46.01
N ALA A 167 -15.93 -23.58 44.73
CA ALA A 167 -17.04 -23.38 43.79
C ALA A 167 -16.51 -23.35 42.35
N THR A 168 -17.03 -24.27 41.55
CA THR A 168 -16.88 -24.39 40.09
C THR A 168 -17.05 -23.06 39.34
N ASP A 169 -16.06 -22.70 38.52
CA ASP A 169 -16.29 -21.93 37.30
C ASP A 169 -15.43 -22.50 36.17
N GLU A 170 -16.03 -23.45 35.47
CA GLU A 170 -15.57 -24.01 34.21
C GLU A 170 -15.78 -22.95 33.12
N SER A 171 -14.88 -21.97 32.99
CA SER A 171 -14.97 -20.99 31.89
C SER A 171 -13.61 -20.47 31.38
N PHE A 172 -12.49 -20.90 31.97
CA PHE A 172 -11.15 -20.41 31.61
C PHE A 172 -10.35 -21.29 30.63
N TYR A 173 -10.86 -22.46 30.24
CA TYR A 173 -10.14 -23.40 29.37
C TYR A 173 -10.41 -23.18 27.86
N GLU A 174 -11.55 -22.61 27.46
CA GLU A 174 -11.89 -22.46 26.03
C GLU A 174 -11.16 -21.31 25.32
N GLN A 175 -10.75 -20.25 26.03
CA GLN A 175 -10.12 -19.08 25.40
C GLN A 175 -8.65 -19.33 25.02
N GLN A 176 -7.93 -20.15 25.80
CA GLN A 176 -6.55 -20.54 25.51
C GLN A 176 -6.50 -21.62 24.43
N ASP A 177 -7.44 -22.57 24.44
CA ASP A 177 -7.55 -23.62 23.41
C ASP A 177 -7.94 -23.04 22.04
N ASN A 178 -8.73 -21.97 21.98
CA ASN A 178 -9.05 -21.30 20.70
C ASN A 178 -7.86 -20.55 20.09
N GLN A 179 -7.01 -19.91 20.88
CA GLN A 179 -5.79 -19.26 20.36
C GLN A 179 -4.70 -20.27 19.97
N THR A 180 -4.58 -21.35 20.73
CA THR A 180 -3.61 -22.41 20.45
C THR A 180 -4.04 -23.25 19.24
N SER A 181 -5.33 -23.58 19.13
CA SER A 181 -5.87 -24.28 17.96
C SER A 181 -5.80 -23.45 16.69
N THR A 182 -6.10 -22.14 16.74
CA THR A 182 -5.94 -21.26 15.58
C THR A 182 -4.47 -21.11 15.18
N ASN A 183 -3.53 -21.01 16.13
CA ASN A 183 -2.10 -21.03 15.85
C ASN A 183 -1.66 -22.34 15.18
N VAL A 184 -2.10 -23.49 15.71
CA VAL A 184 -1.80 -24.83 15.14
C VAL A 184 -2.42 -25.01 13.74
N VAL A 185 -3.64 -24.51 13.52
CA VAL A 185 -4.29 -24.51 12.19
C VAL A 185 -3.51 -23.63 11.21
N MET A 186 -3.11 -22.43 11.64
CA MET A 186 -2.29 -21.52 10.82
C MET A 186 -0.93 -22.10 10.50
N GLU A 187 -0.27 -22.77 11.46
CA GLU A 187 0.99 -23.46 11.25
C GLU A 187 0.84 -24.60 10.23
N ARG A 188 -0.23 -25.40 10.32
CA ARG A 188 -0.53 -26.45 9.32
C ARG A 188 -0.75 -25.87 7.93
N ILE A 189 -1.45 -24.74 7.82
CA ILE A 189 -1.66 -24.03 6.55
C ILE A 189 -0.32 -23.52 6.00
N GLN A 190 0.51 -22.89 6.83
CA GLN A 190 1.84 -22.42 6.42
C GLN A 190 2.71 -23.58 5.95
N ARG A 191 2.81 -24.66 6.72
CA ARG A 191 3.56 -25.88 6.34
C ARG A 191 3.09 -26.44 5.00
N ARG A 192 1.77 -26.54 4.78
CA ARG A 192 1.20 -27.01 3.50
C ARG A 192 1.59 -26.10 2.34
N LYS A 193 1.48 -24.78 2.51
CA LYS A 193 1.91 -23.80 1.50
C LYS A 193 3.40 -23.88 1.22
N SER A 194 4.24 -23.98 2.25
CA SER A 194 5.69 -24.12 2.10
C SER A 194 6.07 -25.37 1.31
N LEU A 195 5.41 -26.50 1.58
CA LEU A 195 5.59 -27.74 0.82
C LEU A 195 5.16 -27.59 -0.64
N GLN A 196 4.01 -26.95 -0.88
CA GLN A 196 3.52 -26.69 -2.23
C GLN A 196 4.50 -25.81 -3.03
N LEU A 197 5.00 -24.73 -2.43
CA LEU A 197 5.99 -23.83 -3.06
C LEU A 197 7.31 -24.54 -3.34
N ARG A 198 7.79 -25.38 -2.41
CA ARG A 198 8.99 -26.19 -2.62
C ARG A 198 8.83 -27.15 -3.81
N ASN A 199 7.69 -27.83 -3.92
CA ASN A 199 7.42 -28.75 -5.01
C ASN A 199 7.32 -28.01 -6.36
N GLN A 200 6.66 -26.85 -6.39
CA GLN A 200 6.62 -26.01 -7.59
C GLN A 200 8.02 -25.54 -8.01
N GLN A 201 8.84 -25.12 -7.04
CA GLN A 201 10.20 -24.70 -7.31
C GLN A 201 11.06 -25.84 -7.87
N ALA A 202 10.95 -27.05 -7.29
CA ALA A 202 11.66 -28.23 -7.78
C ALA A 202 11.23 -28.60 -9.21
N ALA A 203 9.92 -28.68 -9.45
CA ALA A 203 9.37 -28.97 -10.77
C ALA A 203 9.80 -27.93 -11.83
N TRP A 204 9.83 -26.65 -11.46
CA TRP A 204 10.34 -25.59 -12.34
C TRP A 204 11.85 -25.75 -12.60
N GLN A 205 12.66 -26.05 -11.59
CA GLN A 205 14.11 -26.26 -11.75
C GLN A 205 14.46 -27.47 -12.62
N GLU A 206 13.62 -28.50 -12.61
CA GLU A 206 13.80 -29.70 -13.44
C GLU A 206 13.42 -29.47 -14.90
N SER A 207 12.59 -28.46 -15.19
CA SER A 207 12.20 -28.10 -16.56
C SER A 207 13.37 -27.52 -17.37
N ASN A 208 13.33 -27.68 -18.70
CA ASN A 208 14.37 -27.14 -19.60
C ASN A 208 14.54 -25.62 -19.49
N ASP A 209 13.44 -24.88 -19.31
CA ASP A 209 13.45 -23.42 -19.11
C ASP A 209 14.11 -23.05 -17.78
N GLY A 210 13.76 -23.75 -16.70
CA GLY A 210 14.36 -23.56 -15.39
C GLY A 210 15.87 -23.84 -15.38
N GLN A 211 16.32 -24.90 -16.04
CA GLN A 211 17.74 -25.22 -16.18
C GLN A 211 18.50 -24.10 -16.92
N SER A 212 17.99 -23.66 -18.07
CA SER A 212 18.58 -22.57 -18.86
C SER A 212 18.67 -21.26 -18.07
N MET A 213 17.61 -20.91 -17.33
CA MET A 213 17.55 -19.72 -16.50
C MET A 213 18.54 -19.79 -15.32
N MET A 214 18.69 -20.97 -14.71
CA MET A 214 19.64 -21.18 -13.61
C MET A 214 21.10 -21.07 -14.07
N GLU A 215 21.42 -21.57 -15.27
CA GLU A 215 22.75 -21.41 -15.87
C GLU A 215 23.07 -19.93 -16.14
N PHE A 216 22.14 -19.19 -16.75
CA PHE A 216 22.31 -17.75 -16.94
C PHE A 216 22.51 -17.03 -15.60
N ARG A 217 21.70 -17.34 -14.58
CA ARG A 217 21.84 -16.74 -13.24
C ARG A 217 23.21 -17.02 -12.61
N ARG A 218 23.77 -18.21 -12.79
CA ARG A 218 25.11 -18.56 -12.26
C ARG A 218 26.24 -17.69 -12.85
N SER A 219 26.05 -17.12 -14.04
CA SER A 219 27.02 -16.19 -14.64
C SER A 219 27.07 -14.82 -13.95
N LEU A 220 26.00 -14.44 -13.23
CA LEU A 220 25.89 -13.11 -12.62
C LEU A 220 26.71 -13.01 -11.34
N PRO A 221 27.44 -11.90 -11.12
CA PRO A 221 28.20 -11.67 -9.88
C PRO A 221 27.32 -11.76 -8.61
N ALA A 222 26.10 -11.23 -8.67
CA ALA A 222 25.15 -11.26 -7.56
C ALA A 222 24.79 -12.70 -7.11
N GLN A 223 24.79 -13.66 -8.04
CA GLN A 223 24.48 -15.05 -7.70
C GLN A 223 25.65 -15.74 -6.97
N LYS A 224 26.89 -15.29 -7.19
CA LYS A 224 28.08 -15.80 -6.47
C LYS A 224 28.08 -15.38 -5.00
N GLU A 225 27.68 -14.13 -4.74
CA GLU A 225 27.56 -13.56 -3.39
C GLU A 225 26.22 -13.88 -2.70
N ARG A 226 25.36 -14.68 -3.34
CA ARG A 226 24.00 -14.97 -2.86
C ARG A 226 23.98 -15.47 -1.42
N GLN A 227 24.87 -16.38 -1.05
CA GLN A 227 24.84 -16.99 0.28
C GLN A 227 25.24 -15.97 1.36
N SER A 228 26.29 -15.19 1.11
CA SER A 228 26.74 -14.10 1.97
C SER A 228 25.63 -13.06 2.18
N LEU A 229 24.95 -12.67 1.09
CA LEU A 229 23.83 -11.73 1.16
C LEU A 229 22.65 -12.28 1.97
N LEU A 230 22.25 -13.53 1.74
CA LEU A 230 21.12 -14.14 2.47
C LEU A 230 21.43 -14.32 3.95
N GLU A 231 22.67 -14.66 4.29
CA GLU A 231 23.14 -14.72 5.67
C GLU A 231 23.09 -13.35 6.33
N ALA A 232 23.61 -12.30 5.68
CA ALA A 232 23.54 -10.94 6.18
C ALA A 232 22.08 -10.48 6.41
N ILE A 233 21.17 -10.75 5.47
CA ILE A 233 19.73 -10.43 5.62
C ILE A 233 19.10 -11.21 6.78
N SER A 234 19.51 -12.46 7.01
CA SER A 234 18.97 -13.25 8.12
C SER A 234 19.38 -12.74 9.50
N GLN A 235 20.53 -12.09 9.60
CA GLN A 235 21.10 -11.62 10.87
C GLN A 235 20.80 -10.14 11.16
N ASN A 236 20.41 -9.36 10.14
CA ASN A 236 20.23 -7.92 10.25
C ASN A 236 18.83 -7.50 9.83
N GLN A 237 18.25 -6.55 10.56
CA GLN A 237 16.93 -5.98 10.23
C GLN A 237 17.00 -4.95 9.10
N VAL A 238 18.17 -4.32 8.90
CA VAL A 238 18.43 -3.24 7.92
C VAL A 238 19.71 -3.52 7.16
#